data_AF-A0A4R2LHC5-F1
#
_entry.id   AF-A0A4R2LHC5-F1
#
_cell.length_a   1.000
_cell.length_b   1.000
_cell.length_c   1.000
_cell.angle_alpha   90.00
_cell.angle_beta   90.00
_cell.angle_gamma   90.00
#
_symmetry.space_group_name_H-M   'P 1'
#
loop_
_entity.id
_entity.type
_entity.pdbx_description
1 polymer ?
#
loop_
_entity_poly.entity_id
_entity_poly.type
_entity_poly.pdbx_seq_one_letter_code
_entity_poly.pdbx_strand_id
1 'polypeptide(L)'
;MNYFIDYITTYANVNKKGKELQMYVQQFNHHLIAHEVSLDALKCDIEHQIDVLNEKYPRSRYIHLVPFSDAKGGQWTICVKDNPDDVVCIISYQKVLGYYALADRVDDLVKIK
;
A
#
# COMPACT_ATOMS: atom_id res chain seq x y z
N MET A 1 4.25 1.81 16.78
CA MET A 1 3.88 3.01 16.03
C MET A 1 2.92 2.58 14.95
N ASN A 2 1.83 3.32 14.75
CA ASN A 2 0.77 2.91 13.83
C ASN A 2 0.96 3.65 12.51
N TYR A 3 0.52 3.03 11.41
CA TYR A 3 0.65 3.59 10.07
C TYR A 3 -0.72 3.67 9.43
N PHE A 4 -0.91 4.65 8.57
CA PHE A 4 -2.17 4.84 7.85
C PHE A 4 -1.88 4.88 6.36
N ILE A 5 -2.61 4.09 5.57
CA ILE A 5 -2.57 4.21 4.11
C ILE A 5 -3.32 5.49 3.73
N ASP A 6 -2.56 6.52 3.38
CA ASP A 6 -3.07 7.87 3.18
C ASP A 6 -3.82 7.98 1.85
N TYR A 7 -3.17 7.58 0.75
CA TYR A 7 -3.83 7.51 -0.55
C TYR A 7 -3.25 6.41 -1.45
N ILE A 8 -4.10 5.92 -2.35
CA ILE A 8 -3.72 4.99 -3.42
C ILE A 8 -4.03 5.63 -4.76
N THR A 9 -2.99 5.98 -5.52
CA THR A 9 -3.11 6.54 -6.87
C THR A 9 -2.94 5.43 -7.90
N THR A 10 -4.00 5.15 -8.67
CA THR A 10 -3.99 4.14 -9.74
C THR A 10 -3.96 4.82 -11.11
N TYR A 11 -3.03 4.43 -11.97
CA TYR A 11 -2.93 4.95 -13.35
C TYR A 11 -3.78 4.14 -14.33
N ALA A 12 -3.94 4.61 -15.57
CA ALA A 12 -4.78 3.94 -16.56
C ALA A 12 -4.40 2.46 -16.71
N ASN A 13 -5.36 1.57 -16.44
CA ASN A 13 -5.18 0.12 -16.49
C ASN A 13 -5.26 -0.39 -17.94
N VAL A 14 -4.20 -0.18 -18.70
CA VAL A 14 -4.12 -0.57 -20.11
C VAL A 14 -4.17 -2.09 -20.33
N ASN A 15 -4.02 -2.91 -19.27
CA ASN A 15 -4.08 -4.37 -19.36
C ASN A 15 -4.78 -5.03 -18.14
N LYS A 16 -5.19 -6.29 -18.32
CA LYS A 16 -5.89 -7.08 -17.27
C LYS A 16 -5.07 -7.23 -15.99
N LYS A 17 -3.74 -7.36 -16.10
CA LYS A 17 -2.82 -7.48 -14.97
C LYS A 17 -2.85 -6.26 -14.06
N GLY A 18 -2.74 -5.06 -14.64
CA GLY A 18 -2.82 -3.79 -13.92
C GLY A 18 -4.18 -3.63 -13.26
N LYS A 19 -5.27 -4.01 -13.94
CA LYS A 19 -6.62 -3.97 -13.35
C LYS A 19 -6.75 -4.87 -12.11
N GLU A 20 -6.29 -6.12 -12.19
CA GLU A 20 -6.35 -7.05 -11.05
C GLU A 20 -5.48 -6.56 -9.87
N LEU A 21 -4.28 -6.06 -10.14
CA LEU A 21 -3.42 -5.47 -9.10
C LEU A 21 -4.10 -4.26 -8.45
N GLN A 22 -4.66 -3.35 -9.24
CA GLN A 22 -5.33 -2.15 -8.74
C GLN A 22 -6.52 -2.52 -7.85
N MET A 23 -7.33 -3.50 -8.24
CA MET A 23 -8.43 -3.98 -7.40
C MET A 23 -7.92 -4.56 -6.07
N TYR A 24 -6.82 -5.31 -6.10
CA TYR A 24 -6.21 -5.87 -4.90
C TYR A 24 -5.71 -4.77 -3.95
N VAL A 25 -4.96 -3.79 -4.44
CA VAL A 25 -4.40 -2.75 -3.56
C VAL A 25 -5.46 -1.79 -3.02
N GLN A 26 -6.52 -1.53 -3.80
CA GLN A 26 -7.63 -0.64 -3.40
C GLN A 26 -8.36 -1.11 -2.13
N GLN A 27 -8.30 -2.40 -1.77
CA GLN A 27 -8.89 -2.89 -0.52
C GLN A 27 -8.21 -2.31 0.73
N PHE A 28 -6.97 -1.81 0.60
CA PHE A 28 -6.20 -1.22 1.68
C PHE A 28 -6.34 0.31 1.76
N ASN A 29 -7.22 0.91 0.96
CA ASN A 29 -7.42 2.36 0.98
C ASN A 29 -7.89 2.82 2.37
N HIS A 30 -7.24 3.84 2.94
CA HIS A 30 -7.50 4.34 4.30
C HIS A 30 -7.38 3.27 5.40
N HIS A 31 -6.55 2.25 5.20
CA HIS A 31 -6.36 1.20 6.20
C HIS A 31 -5.41 1.66 7.32
N LEU A 32 -5.78 1.36 8.57
CA LEU A 32 -4.96 1.62 9.75
C LEU A 32 -4.19 0.35 10.13
N ILE A 33 -2.88 0.46 10.19
CA ILE A 33 -1.95 -0.64 10.40
C ILE A 33 -1.31 -0.51 11.79
N ALA A 34 -1.46 -1.55 12.61
CA ALA A 34 -1.19 -1.48 14.04
C ALA A 34 0.29 -1.44 14.44
N HIS A 35 1.22 -1.87 13.59
CA HIS A 35 2.67 -1.86 13.90
C HIS A 35 3.53 -1.82 12.62
N GLU A 36 4.82 -1.55 12.78
CA GLU A 36 5.82 -1.60 11.69
C GLU A 36 5.92 -3.00 11.07
N VAL A 37 5.88 -4.05 11.90
CA VAL A 37 5.86 -5.45 11.42
C VAL A 37 4.64 -5.73 10.54
N SER A 38 3.49 -5.15 10.86
CA SER A 38 2.27 -5.30 10.05
C SER A 38 2.36 -4.51 8.74
N LEU A 39 3.10 -3.39 8.73
CA LEU A 39 3.37 -2.62 7.51
C LEU A 39 4.31 -3.40 6.58
N ASP A 40 5.37 -4.00 7.14
CA ASP A 40 6.28 -4.87 6.38
C ASP A 40 5.58 -6.12 5.86
N ALA A 41 4.70 -6.73 6.66
CA ALA A 41 3.88 -7.86 6.21
C ALA A 41 2.98 -7.48 5.02
N LEU A 42 2.30 -6.33 5.09
CA LEU A 42 1.50 -5.83 3.98
C LEU A 42 2.34 -5.58 2.73
N LYS A 43 3.55 -5.04 2.89
CA LYS A 43 4.48 -4.85 1.77
C LYS A 43 4.82 -6.20 1.13
N CYS A 44 5.19 -7.21 1.92
CA CYS A 44 5.49 -8.55 1.43
C CYS A 44 4.29 -9.19 0.74
N ASP A 45 3.07 -9.02 1.26
CA ASP A 45 1.85 -9.53 0.62
C ASP A 45 1.60 -8.88 -0.75
N ILE A 46 1.88 -7.57 -0.88
CA ILE A 46 1.78 -6.86 -2.16
C ILE A 46 2.87 -7.34 -3.14
N GLU A 47 4.10 -7.51 -2.69
CA GLU A 47 5.21 -8.06 -3.50
C GLU A 47 4.87 -9.48 -3.99
N HIS A 48 4.37 -10.34 -3.10
CA HIS A 48 3.93 -11.68 -3.45
C HIS A 48 2.79 -11.67 -4.48
N GLN A 49 1.80 -10.80 -4.30
CA GLN A 49 0.70 -10.67 -5.25
C GLN A 49 1.19 -10.17 -6.63
N ILE A 50 2.19 -9.29 -6.65
CA ILE A 50 2.86 -8.88 -7.90
C ILE A 50 3.49 -10.08 -8.59
N ASP A 51 4.19 -10.96 -7.85
CA ASP A 51 4.82 -12.15 -8.41
C ASP A 51 3.80 -13.13 -9.01
N VAL A 52 2.71 -13.42 -8.28
CA VAL A 52 1.60 -14.25 -8.77
C VAL A 52 1.02 -13.66 -10.07
N LEU A 53 0.85 -12.34 -10.15
CA LEU A 53 0.35 -11.66 -11.35
C LEU A 53 1.38 -11.65 -12.49
N ASN A 54 2.67 -11.55 -12.19
CA ASN A 54 3.74 -11.67 -13.17
C ASN A 54 3.72 -13.06 -13.83
N GLU A 55 3.60 -14.12 -13.02
CA GLU A 55 3.51 -15.52 -13.49
C GLU A 55 2.22 -15.79 -14.27
N LYS A 56 1.08 -15.27 -13.81
CA LYS A 56 -0.22 -15.43 -14.47
C LYS A 56 -0.27 -14.75 -15.85
N TYR A 57 0.50 -13.67 -16.04
CA TYR A 57 0.53 -12.89 -17.28
C TYR A 57 1.94 -12.77 -17.87
N PRO A 58 2.56 -13.87 -18.34
CA PRO A 58 3.97 -13.91 -18.73
C PRO A 58 4.27 -13.11 -20.01
N ARG A 59 3.24 -12.80 -20.82
CA ARG A 59 3.37 -11.98 -22.04
C ARG A 59 3.32 -10.48 -21.76
N SER A 60 2.90 -10.08 -20.56
CA SER A 60 2.87 -8.68 -20.16
C SER A 60 4.23 -8.26 -19.59
N ARG A 61 4.52 -6.95 -19.60
CA ARG A 61 5.75 -6.45 -18.99
C ARG A 61 5.79 -6.78 -17.49
N TYR A 62 6.98 -7.08 -17.01
CA TYR A 62 7.22 -7.40 -15.60
C TYR A 62 7.06 -6.14 -14.75
N ILE A 63 6.33 -6.25 -13.64
CA ILE A 63 6.13 -5.13 -12.70
C ILE A 63 6.74 -5.50 -11.35
N HIS A 64 7.14 -4.48 -10.60
CA HIS A 64 7.78 -4.64 -9.29
C HIS A 64 7.47 -3.44 -8.41
N LEU A 65 7.63 -3.62 -7.10
CA LEU A 65 7.44 -2.58 -6.10
C LEU A 65 8.78 -1.93 -5.76
N VAL A 66 8.82 -0.59 -5.80
CA VAL A 66 9.96 0.23 -5.40
C VAL A 66 9.57 0.96 -4.11
N PRO A 67 10.14 0.60 -2.96
CA PRO A 67 9.85 1.25 -1.71
C PRO A 67 10.68 2.54 -1.56
N PHE A 68 10.03 3.58 -1.06
CA PHE A 68 10.63 4.82 -0.61
C PHE A 68 10.11 5.13 0.80
N SER A 69 10.98 5.58 1.70
CA SER A 69 10.58 5.93 3.07
C SER A 69 11.33 7.15 3.56
N ASP A 70 10.65 8.00 4.33
CA ASP A 70 11.22 9.16 5.00
C ASP A 70 10.92 9.13 6.52
N ALA A 71 11.25 10.24 7.21
CA ALA A 71 11.01 10.32 8.65
C ALA A 71 9.52 10.29 9.04
N LYS A 72 8.62 10.76 8.16
CA LYS A 72 7.18 10.96 8.41
C LYS A 72 6.30 9.84 7.86
N GLY A 73 6.80 9.02 6.94
CA GLY A 73 6.05 7.97 6.30
C GLY A 73 6.84 7.33 5.16
N GLY A 74 6.12 6.92 4.12
CA GLY A 74 6.74 6.38 2.93
C GLY A 74 5.74 6.13 1.81
N GLN A 75 6.26 5.58 0.73
CA GLN A 75 5.54 5.33 -0.49
C GLN A 75 6.04 4.03 -1.12
N TRP A 76 5.11 3.24 -1.63
CA TRP A 76 5.39 2.09 -2.47
C TRP A 76 4.92 2.40 -3.89
N THR A 77 5.88 2.55 -4.79
CA THR A 77 5.62 2.80 -6.21
C THR A 77 5.70 1.48 -6.97
N ILE A 78 4.62 1.09 -7.64
CA ILE A 78 4.60 -0.10 -8.48
C ILE A 78 4.76 0.35 -9.94
N CYS A 79 5.87 -0.04 -10.57
CA CYS A 79 6.21 0.35 -11.92
C CYS A 79 6.74 -0.84 -12.74
N VAL A 80 6.82 -0.63 -14.06
CA VAL A 80 7.38 -1.60 -14.99
C VAL A 80 8.89 -1.69 -14.82
N LYS A 81 9.44 -2.90 -14.77
CA LYS A 81 10.87 -3.15 -14.51
C LYS A 81 11.80 -2.44 -15.49
N ASP A 82 11.46 -2.42 -16.76
CA ASP A 82 12.29 -1.85 -17.82
C ASP A 82 11.99 -0.36 -18.10
N ASN A 83 10.96 0.21 -17.46
CA ASN A 83 10.60 1.62 -17.63
C ASN A 83 9.96 2.17 -16.33
N PRO A 84 10.73 2.85 -15.47
CA PRO A 84 10.22 3.37 -14.20
C PRO A 84 9.20 4.50 -14.37
N ASP A 85 9.16 5.18 -15.53
CA ASP A 85 8.16 6.21 -15.84
C ASP A 85 6.77 5.60 -16.09
N ASP A 86 6.69 4.30 -16.43
CA ASP A 86 5.45 3.55 -16.57
C ASP A 86 4.95 3.10 -15.19
N VAL A 87 4.40 4.04 -14.43
CA VAL A 87 3.82 3.79 -13.09
C VAL A 87 2.43 3.17 -13.23
N VAL A 88 2.19 2.10 -12.48
CA VAL A 88 0.89 1.39 -12.44
C VAL A 88 0.06 1.85 -11.26
N CYS A 89 0.69 1.97 -10.09
CA CYS A 89 0.06 2.34 -8.85
C CYS A 89 1.08 2.96 -7.89
N ILE A 90 0.63 3.90 -7.07
CA ILE A 90 1.38 4.46 -5.94
C ILE A 90 0.54 4.27 -4.69
N ILE A 91 1.13 3.72 -3.64
CA ILE A 91 0.53 3.55 -2.31
C ILE A 91 1.35 4.39 -1.35
N SER A 92 0.74 5.41 -0.75
CA SER A 92 1.40 6.23 0.27
C SER A 92 0.92 5.81 1.66
N TYR A 93 1.82 5.89 2.63
CA TYR A 93 1.50 5.66 4.03
C TYR A 93 2.16 6.69 4.93
N GLN A 94 1.49 7.05 6.00
CA GLN A 94 1.97 8.02 6.99
C GLN A 94 2.06 7.40 8.37
N LYS A 95 3.03 7.86 9.17
CA LYS A 95 3.09 7.54 10.59
C LYS A 95 1.98 8.27 11.33
N VAL A 96 1.18 7.52 12.08
CA VAL A 96 0.12 8.07 12.93
C VAL A 96 0.75 8.65 14.19
N LEU A 97 0.63 9.97 14.37
CA LEU A 97 1.22 10.70 15.51
C LEU A 97 0.35 10.64 16.77
N GLY A 98 -0.94 10.36 16.63
CA GLY A 98 -1.87 10.31 17.75
C GLY A 98 -3.31 10.11 17.30
N TYR A 99 -4.19 9.91 18.27
CA TYR A 99 -5.63 9.75 18.07
C TYR A 99 -6.35 10.97 18.62
N TYR A 100 -7.27 11.52 17.84
CA TYR A 100 -8.23 12.50 18.34
C TYR A 100 -9.49 11.74 18.78
N ALA A 101 -9.87 11.91 20.04
CA ALA A 101 -11.13 11.41 20.56
C ALA A 101 -12.05 12.59 20.86
N LEU A 102 -13.32 12.47 20.49
CA LEU A 102 -14.35 13.36 21.03
C LEU A 102 -14.46 13.11 22.54
N ALA A 103 -14.66 14.18 23.32
CA ALA A 103 -14.60 14.16 24.77
C ALA A 103 -15.50 13.07 25.42
N ASP A 104 -16.59 12.70 24.75
CA ASP A 104 -17.56 11.71 25.24
C ASP A 104 -17.14 10.25 25.01
N ARG A 105 -15.99 9.97 24.37
CA ARG A 105 -15.53 8.60 24.03
C ARG A 105 -14.11 8.27 24.50
N VAL A 106 -13.56 9.06 25.43
CA VAL A 106 -12.21 8.87 25.94
C VAL A 106 -12.05 7.53 26.68
N ASP A 107 -13.09 7.06 27.36
CA ASP A 107 -13.07 5.79 28.11
C ASP A 107 -12.99 4.53 27.23
N ASP A 108 -13.41 4.60 25.96
CA ASP A 108 -13.36 3.47 25.02
C ASP A 108 -11.92 3.20 24.54
N LEU A 109 -11.06 4.21 24.51
CA LEU A 109 -9.68 4.10 24.02
C LEU A 109 -8.70 3.62 25.08
N VAL A 110 -9.03 3.79 26.38
CA VAL A 110 -8.19 3.30 27.49
C VAL A 110 -8.15 1.78 27.57
N LYS A 111 -9.14 1.09 26.97
CA LYS A 111 -9.28 -0.38 27.00
C LYS A 111 -8.53 -1.12 25.89
N ILE A 112 -7.94 -0.41 24.92
CA ILE A 112 -7.18 -1.00 23.80
C ILE A 112 -5.66 -0.87 24.07
N LYS A 113 -5.25 -1.14 25.31
CA LYS A 113 -3.83 -1.24 25.71
C LYS A 113 -3.41 -2.68 25.87
#